data_AF-A0A8C3C9S7-F1
#
_entry.id   AF-A0A8C3C9S7-F1
#
_cell.length_a   1.000
_cell.length_b   1.000
_cell.length_c   1.000
_cell.angle_alpha   90.00
_cell.angle_beta   90.00
_cell.angle_gamma   90.00
#
_symmetry.space_group_name_H-M   'P 1'
#
loop_
_entity.id
_entity.type
_entity.pdbx_description
1 polymer ?
#
loop_
_entity_poly.entity_id
_entity_poly.type
_entity_poly.pdbx_seq_one_letter_code
_entity_poly.pdbx_strand_id
1 'polypeptide(L)'
;SQNTSWLVLFLESSRFPFKMLKIQDLDKCHHLITTYDPSLDHSHPVSLRLLGYCWFTENKINTWREVYRKLSSLYPTHACTEYLDAFQQLEKYCGYQEDNIPQFQDVSRFLKERTGFQLRPVAGLLSARDFLASLAFRVFQCTQYIRHFSSPMHSPEPDCCHELLGHVPMLANKEFAQFSQDIGLASLGSSETEIEKLATLYWFTVEFGLCKQNGSIRAYGAGLLSSYGELMVCVMHLSVSFPHRNYSMKIKKPFSLHYDPFTSSVEILNTPQKVKRALSQMKEDLKNLCLALENLS
;
A
#
# COMPACT_ATOMS: atom_id res chain seq x y z
N SER A 1 -39.13 31.41 -28.11
CA SER A 1 -37.71 31.46 -27.73
C SER A 1 -37.58 31.16 -26.25
N GLN A 2 -37.53 29.88 -25.85
CA GLN A 2 -37.22 29.45 -24.48
C GLN A 2 -37.13 27.92 -24.49
N ASN A 3 -36.00 27.36 -24.96
CA ASN A 3 -35.70 25.94 -24.71
C ASN A 3 -34.23 25.55 -25.02
N THR A 4 -33.27 26.32 -24.50
CA THR A 4 -31.83 25.99 -24.64
C THR A 4 -31.03 26.06 -23.34
N SER A 5 -31.66 26.28 -22.18
CA SER A 5 -30.91 26.49 -20.91
C SER A 5 -30.58 25.20 -20.14
N TRP A 6 -31.20 24.05 -20.44
CA TRP A 6 -30.94 22.81 -19.68
C TRP A 6 -29.80 21.94 -20.25
N LEU A 7 -29.36 22.18 -21.49
CA LEU A 7 -28.28 21.40 -22.12
C LEU A 7 -26.87 21.91 -21.79
N VAL A 8 -26.73 23.09 -21.19
CA VAL A 8 -25.41 23.70 -20.89
C VAL A 8 -24.92 23.35 -19.47
N LEU A 9 -25.78 22.87 -18.58
CA LEU A 9 -25.39 22.48 -17.21
C LEU A 9 -24.78 21.06 -17.12
N PHE A 10 -24.69 20.31 -18.22
CA PHE A 10 -24.06 18.98 -18.26
C PHE A 10 -22.61 18.99 -18.78
N LEU A 11 -22.06 20.17 -19.13
CA LEU A 11 -20.71 20.33 -19.67
C LEU A 11 -19.71 21.01 -18.69
N GLU A 12 -20.08 21.23 -17.43
CA GLU A 12 -19.12 21.55 -16.37
C GLU A 12 -18.45 20.27 -15.85
N SER A 13 -17.49 19.77 -16.64
CA SER A 13 -16.56 18.69 -16.27
C SER A 13 -15.54 19.08 -15.18
N SER A 14 -15.83 20.09 -14.35
CA SER A 14 -14.89 20.73 -13.41
C SER A 14 -15.07 20.32 -11.94
N ARG A 15 -16.04 19.46 -11.60
CA ARG A 15 -16.27 19.04 -10.19
C ARG A 15 -15.46 17.84 -9.68
N PHE A 16 -14.71 17.17 -10.54
CA PHE A 16 -13.72 16.18 -10.11
C PHE A 16 -12.39 16.49 -10.80
N PRO A 17 -11.42 17.11 -10.11
CA PRO A 17 -10.09 17.35 -10.66
C PRO A 17 -9.30 16.03 -10.66
N PHE A 18 -9.76 15.05 -11.42
CA PHE A 18 -9.14 13.75 -11.50
C PHE A 18 -8.08 13.75 -12.61
N LYS A 19 -6.81 13.94 -12.23
CA LYS A 19 -5.67 13.96 -13.16
C LYS A 19 -4.73 12.76 -13.01
N MET A 20 -5.03 11.79 -12.16
CA MET A 20 -4.16 10.64 -11.90
C MET A 20 -4.61 9.42 -12.69
N LEU A 21 -4.14 9.35 -13.93
CA LEU A 21 -4.49 8.28 -14.86
C LEU A 21 -3.29 7.38 -15.15
N LYS A 22 -2.07 7.87 -14.95
CA LYS A 22 -0.84 7.14 -15.19
C LYS A 22 0.04 7.12 -13.94
N ILE A 23 0.86 6.09 -13.79
CA ILE A 23 1.81 5.99 -12.68
C ILE A 23 2.76 7.20 -12.58
N GLN A 24 3.10 7.86 -13.70
CA GLN A 24 3.93 9.08 -13.68
C GLN A 24 3.23 10.27 -13.03
N ASP A 25 1.89 10.28 -12.94
CA ASP A 25 1.15 11.35 -12.26
C ASP A 25 1.39 11.35 -10.74
N LEU A 26 1.85 10.23 -10.16
CA LEU A 26 2.26 10.15 -8.76
C LEU A 26 3.44 11.08 -8.43
N ASP A 27 4.15 11.59 -9.44
CA ASP A 27 5.16 12.64 -9.23
C ASP A 27 4.57 13.95 -8.69
N LYS A 28 3.24 14.11 -8.73
CA LYS A 28 2.51 15.25 -8.19
C LYS A 28 1.91 14.93 -6.80
N CYS A 29 2.06 13.70 -6.31
CA CYS A 29 1.57 13.23 -5.01
C CYS A 29 2.66 13.34 -3.95
N HIS A 30 2.95 14.57 -3.57
CA HIS A 30 3.97 14.90 -2.59
C HIS A 30 3.45 15.86 -1.52
N HIS A 31 2.13 15.93 -1.29
CA HIS A 31 1.57 16.76 -0.24
C HIS A 31 1.85 16.11 1.12
N LEU A 32 2.89 16.59 1.78
CA LEU A 32 3.28 16.16 3.12
C LEU A 32 2.39 16.85 4.16
N ILE A 33 1.78 16.07 5.05
CA ILE A 33 1.11 16.59 6.26
C ILE A 33 2.19 17.02 7.26
N THR A 34 3.30 16.30 7.33
CA THR A 34 4.44 16.62 8.19
C THR A 34 5.76 16.27 7.52
N THR A 35 6.77 17.14 7.67
CA THR A 35 8.17 16.88 7.31
C THR A 35 8.96 16.68 8.61
N TYR A 36 9.49 15.48 8.84
CA TYR A 36 10.26 15.20 10.06
C TYR A 36 11.57 14.45 9.77
N ASP A 37 12.22 14.76 8.65
CA ASP A 37 13.64 14.49 8.56
C ASP A 37 14.42 15.70 9.09
N PRO A 38 15.04 15.61 10.29
CA PRO A 38 15.88 16.69 10.82
C PRO A 38 17.13 16.96 9.97
N SER A 39 17.40 16.15 8.93
CA SER A 39 18.49 16.33 7.97
C SER A 39 18.06 16.77 6.57
N LEU A 40 16.75 16.83 6.27
CA LEU A 40 16.28 17.39 4.99
C LEU A 40 16.19 18.91 5.08
N ASP A 41 17.15 19.57 4.46
CA ASP A 41 17.04 20.98 4.07
C ASP A 41 15.74 21.20 3.29
N HIS A 42 14.91 22.13 3.77
CA HIS A 42 13.63 22.52 3.15
C HIS A 42 13.78 23.01 1.69
N SER A 43 14.99 23.32 1.24
CA SER A 43 15.31 23.72 -0.14
C SER A 43 15.80 22.58 -1.04
N HIS A 44 16.00 21.36 -0.51
CA HIS A 44 16.41 20.22 -1.31
C HIS A 44 15.23 19.77 -2.19
N PRO A 45 15.38 19.70 -3.53
CA PRO A 45 14.29 19.25 -4.38
C PRO A 45 13.90 17.83 -3.97
N VAL A 46 12.66 17.64 -3.51
CA VAL A 46 12.02 16.36 -3.13
C VAL A 46 11.77 15.51 -4.38
N SER A 47 12.71 15.48 -5.32
CA SER A 47 12.72 14.53 -6.43
C SER A 47 13.28 13.19 -5.93
N LEU A 48 12.62 12.61 -4.93
CA LEU A 48 12.76 11.23 -4.48
C LEU A 48 12.12 10.29 -5.53
N ARG A 49 12.61 10.37 -6.78
CA ARG A 49 12.13 9.54 -7.89
C ARG A 49 12.76 8.15 -7.91
N LEU A 50 13.97 8.02 -7.38
CA LEU A 50 14.78 6.81 -7.46
C LEU A 50 15.15 6.35 -6.06
N LEU A 51 14.99 5.04 -5.82
CA LEU A 51 15.53 4.39 -4.63
C LEU A 51 17.05 4.32 -4.79
N GLY A 52 17.74 5.26 -4.14
CA GLY A 52 19.19 5.19 -3.99
C GLY A 52 19.57 4.13 -2.95
N TYR A 53 20.78 3.58 -3.07
CA TYR A 53 21.38 2.82 -1.99
C TYR A 53 21.73 3.76 -0.83
N CYS A 54 21.27 3.42 0.37
CA CYS A 54 21.50 4.21 1.58
C CYS A 54 22.68 3.64 2.36
N TRP A 55 23.60 4.51 2.75
CA TRP A 55 24.66 4.19 3.71
C TRP A 55 24.13 4.40 5.12
N PHE A 56 23.96 3.31 5.87
CA PHE A 56 23.53 3.34 7.26
C PHE A 56 24.74 3.36 8.20
N THR A 57 24.72 4.24 9.19
CA THR A 57 25.75 4.28 10.23
C THR A 57 25.56 3.12 11.21
N GLU A 58 26.60 2.79 11.97
CA GLU A 58 26.56 1.72 12.97
C GLU A 58 25.44 1.94 14.02
N ASN A 59 25.22 3.18 14.47
CA ASN A 59 24.10 3.49 15.37
C ASN A 59 22.74 3.14 14.76
N LYS A 60 22.54 3.39 13.45
CA LYS A 60 21.30 3.03 12.76
C LYS A 60 21.15 1.51 12.68
N ILE A 61 22.21 0.80 12.33
CA ILE A 61 22.22 -0.68 12.29
C ILE A 61 21.93 -1.26 13.68
N ASN A 62 22.48 -0.67 14.75
CA ASN A 62 22.22 -1.10 16.13
C ASN A 62 20.74 -0.93 16.52
N THR A 63 20.14 0.21 16.17
CA THR A 63 18.70 0.44 16.38
C THR A 63 17.85 -0.60 15.64
N TRP A 64 18.16 -0.87 14.37
CA TRP A 64 17.49 -1.90 13.58
C TRP A 64 17.63 -3.28 14.23
N ARG A 65 18.84 -3.67 14.63
CA ARG A 65 19.13 -4.95 15.28
C ARG A 65 18.23 -5.20 16.48
N GLU A 66 18.08 -4.20 17.35
CA GLU A 66 17.22 -4.33 18.53
C GLU A 66 15.75 -4.55 18.15
N VAL A 67 15.23 -3.77 17.20
CA VAL A 67 13.84 -3.89 16.73
C VAL A 67 13.63 -5.26 16.07
N TYR A 68 14.53 -5.65 15.16
CA TYR A 68 14.49 -6.91 14.43
C TYR A 68 14.45 -8.11 15.37
N ARG A 69 15.39 -8.19 16.32
CA ARG A 69 15.48 -9.32 17.27
C ARG A 69 14.22 -9.47 18.11
N LYS A 70 13.73 -8.37 18.68
CA LYS A 70 12.56 -8.42 19.55
C LYS A 70 11.30 -8.84 18.78
N LEU A 71 11.03 -8.23 17.63
CA LEU A 71 9.85 -8.59 16.85
C LEU A 71 9.94 -10.01 16.26
N SER A 72 11.12 -10.41 15.75
CA SER A 72 11.32 -11.75 15.19
C SER A 72 11.06 -12.87 16.19
N SER A 73 11.30 -12.63 17.49
CA SER A 73 10.95 -13.58 18.55
C SER A 73 9.44 -13.76 18.77
N LEU A 74 8.63 -12.76 18.39
CA LEU A 74 7.17 -12.80 18.54
C LEU A 74 6.46 -13.34 17.29
N TYR A 75 7.03 -13.14 16.09
CA TYR A 75 6.36 -13.48 14.84
C TYR A 75 5.82 -14.91 14.76
N PRO A 76 6.56 -15.98 15.15
CA PRO A 76 6.06 -17.36 15.04
C PRO A 76 4.75 -17.61 15.81
N THR A 77 4.49 -16.84 16.86
CA THR A 77 3.32 -16.99 17.73
C THR A 77 2.27 -15.91 17.53
N HIS A 78 2.56 -14.81 16.83
CA HIS A 78 1.64 -13.67 16.71
C HIS A 78 1.29 -13.32 15.26
N ALA A 79 2.21 -13.46 14.32
CA ALA A 79 1.99 -13.06 12.92
C ALA A 79 1.15 -14.09 12.15
N CYS A 80 0.46 -13.64 11.11
CA CYS A 80 -0.26 -14.53 10.21
C CYS A 80 0.70 -15.33 9.32
N THR A 81 0.19 -16.41 8.74
CA THR A 81 0.97 -17.35 7.92
C THR A 81 1.58 -16.65 6.70
N GLU A 82 0.83 -15.78 6.05
CA GLU A 82 1.25 -15.03 4.86
C GLU A 82 2.44 -14.11 5.16
N TYR A 83 2.44 -13.50 6.36
CA TYR A 83 3.55 -12.68 6.83
C TYR A 83 4.81 -13.53 7.00
N LEU A 84 4.70 -14.67 7.69
CA LEU A 84 5.84 -15.56 7.98
C LEU A 84 6.47 -16.10 6.69
N ASP A 85 5.64 -16.53 5.74
CA ASP A 85 6.08 -17.03 4.44
C ASP A 85 6.83 -15.94 3.65
N ALA A 86 6.33 -14.70 3.68
CA ALA A 86 6.98 -13.59 3.00
C ALA A 86 8.27 -13.16 3.71
N PHE A 87 8.26 -13.09 5.04
CA PHE A 87 9.41 -12.70 5.86
C PHE A 87 10.60 -13.63 5.63
N GLN A 88 10.39 -14.95 5.63
CA GLN A 88 11.44 -15.93 5.32
C GLN A 88 12.07 -15.70 3.94
N GLN A 89 11.27 -15.26 2.96
CA GLN A 89 11.74 -14.99 1.61
C GLN A 89 12.50 -13.67 1.52
N LEU A 90 12.10 -12.67 2.30
CA LEU A 90 12.83 -11.42 2.44
C LEU A 90 14.19 -11.62 3.13
N GLU A 91 14.28 -12.51 4.13
CA GLU A 91 15.56 -12.92 4.74
C GLU A 91 16.49 -13.56 3.69
N LYS A 92 15.93 -14.42 2.85
CA LYS A 92 16.68 -15.16 1.83
C LYS A 92 17.13 -14.30 0.65
N TYR A 93 16.30 -13.36 0.18
CA TYR A 93 16.51 -12.69 -1.10
C TYR A 93 16.73 -11.17 -1.00
N CYS A 94 16.36 -10.54 0.11
CA CYS A 94 16.40 -9.08 0.27
C CYS A 94 17.32 -8.60 1.40
N GLY A 95 18.06 -9.52 2.03
CA GLY A 95 19.03 -9.18 3.08
C GLY A 95 18.38 -8.75 4.40
N TYR A 96 17.17 -9.22 4.70
CA TYR A 96 16.59 -9.04 6.03
C TYR A 96 17.40 -9.86 7.03
N GLN A 97 18.20 -9.18 7.84
CA GLN A 97 19.04 -9.77 8.88
C GLN A 97 19.21 -8.75 9.99
N GLU A 98 19.50 -9.22 11.20
CA GLU A 98 19.67 -8.34 12.36
C GLU A 98 20.83 -7.34 12.22
N ASP A 99 21.86 -7.68 11.44
CA ASP A 99 23.05 -6.85 11.22
C ASP A 99 23.02 -6.06 9.90
N ASN A 100 21.91 -6.11 9.15
CA ASN A 100 21.79 -5.46 7.86
C ASN A 100 20.40 -4.84 7.66
N ILE A 101 20.35 -3.52 7.43
CA ILE A 101 19.12 -2.85 7.01
C ILE A 101 18.92 -3.09 5.50
N PRO A 102 17.81 -3.72 5.09
CA PRO A 102 17.52 -4.00 3.68
C PRO A 102 17.53 -2.73 2.81
N GLN A 103 18.05 -2.87 1.60
CA GLN A 103 18.04 -1.80 0.62
C GLN A 103 16.71 -1.79 -0.12
N PHE A 104 16.03 -0.64 -0.09
CA PHE A 104 14.68 -0.50 -0.63
C PHE A 104 14.60 -0.84 -2.12
N GLN A 105 15.66 -0.60 -2.89
CA GLN A 105 15.71 -0.94 -4.31
C GLN A 105 15.60 -2.46 -4.53
N ASP A 106 16.24 -3.27 -3.69
CA ASP A 106 16.19 -4.72 -3.77
C ASP A 106 14.82 -5.25 -3.31
N VAL A 107 14.28 -4.67 -2.24
CA VAL A 107 12.92 -4.96 -1.76
C VAL A 107 11.86 -4.59 -2.81
N SER A 108 12.00 -3.44 -3.47
CA SER A 108 11.10 -2.99 -4.53
C SER A 108 11.13 -3.92 -5.74
N ARG A 109 12.31 -4.42 -6.12
CA ARG A 109 12.44 -5.44 -7.18
C ARG A 109 11.73 -6.73 -6.78
N PHE A 110 11.93 -7.20 -5.55
CA PHE A 110 11.27 -8.40 -5.03
C PHE A 110 9.74 -8.26 -5.03
N LEU A 111 9.19 -7.16 -4.53
CA LEU A 111 7.74 -6.91 -4.54
C LEU A 111 7.19 -6.84 -5.96
N LYS A 112 7.95 -6.24 -6.89
CA LYS A 112 7.50 -6.08 -8.27
C LYS A 112 7.36 -7.42 -8.98
N GLU A 113 8.32 -8.32 -8.77
CA GLU A 113 8.26 -9.69 -9.29
C GLU A 113 7.14 -10.52 -8.65
N ARG A 114 6.81 -10.27 -7.37
CA ARG A 114 5.88 -11.09 -6.59
C ARG A 114 4.42 -10.69 -6.76
N THR A 115 4.16 -9.40 -6.67
CA THR A 115 2.80 -8.85 -6.63
C THR A 115 2.67 -7.60 -7.50
N GLY A 116 3.70 -7.20 -8.24
CA GLY A 116 3.68 -5.95 -9.00
C GLY A 116 3.74 -4.69 -8.15
N PHE A 117 3.87 -4.82 -6.81
CA PHE A 117 4.10 -3.68 -5.95
C PHE A 117 5.51 -3.13 -6.11
N GLN A 118 5.66 -1.83 -5.98
CA GLN A 118 6.97 -1.19 -5.95
C GLN A 118 7.01 -0.13 -4.86
N LEU A 119 8.19 0.04 -4.27
CA LEU A 119 8.44 1.06 -3.27
C LEU A 119 8.80 2.39 -3.95
N ARG A 120 8.36 3.50 -3.34
CA ARG A 120 8.74 4.85 -3.74
C ARG A 120 9.14 5.63 -2.48
N PRO A 121 10.33 6.26 -2.45
CA PRO A 121 10.78 6.95 -1.26
C PRO A 121 9.97 8.23 -1.04
N VAL A 122 9.63 8.49 0.23
CA VAL A 122 8.93 9.70 0.65
C VAL A 122 9.61 10.33 1.87
N ALA A 123 9.60 11.66 1.92
CA ALA A 123 10.28 12.45 2.96
C ALA A 123 9.52 12.53 4.29
N GLY A 124 8.32 11.95 4.39
CA GLY A 124 7.47 12.03 5.57
C GLY A 124 6.04 11.58 5.29
N LEU A 125 5.11 11.94 6.18
CA LEU A 125 3.73 11.50 6.10
C LEU A 125 2.97 12.27 5.02
N LEU A 126 2.47 11.56 4.01
CA LEU A 126 1.63 12.14 2.95
C LEU A 126 0.20 12.37 3.43
N SER A 127 -0.51 13.24 2.69
CA SER A 127 -1.97 13.31 2.79
C SER A 127 -2.59 11.95 2.50
N ALA A 128 -3.68 11.62 3.20
CA ALA A 128 -4.39 10.36 2.98
C ALA A 128 -4.78 10.16 1.51
N ARG A 129 -5.17 11.25 0.82
CA ARG A 129 -5.50 11.22 -0.61
C ARG A 129 -4.31 10.81 -1.47
N ASP A 130 -3.14 11.42 -1.27
CA ASP A 130 -1.94 11.13 -2.06
C ASP A 130 -1.39 9.72 -1.79
N PHE A 131 -1.40 9.32 -0.52
CA PHE A 131 -0.95 7.99 -0.13
C PHE A 131 -1.87 6.91 -0.73
N LEU A 132 -3.19 7.01 -0.51
CA LEU A 132 -4.15 6.03 -1.05
C LEU A 132 -4.14 6.00 -2.59
N ALA A 133 -3.99 7.15 -3.24
CA ALA A 133 -3.88 7.18 -4.69
C ALA A 133 -2.63 6.44 -5.20
N SER A 134 -1.52 6.46 -4.46
CA SER A 134 -0.31 5.69 -4.79
C SER A 134 -0.58 4.17 -4.77
N LEU A 135 -1.36 3.70 -3.78
CA LEU A 135 -1.74 2.28 -3.69
C LEU A 135 -2.52 1.80 -4.90
N ALA A 136 -3.30 2.66 -5.56
CA ALA A 136 -4.06 2.32 -6.76
C ALA A 136 -3.16 1.82 -7.92
N PHE A 137 -1.90 2.27 -7.94
CA PHE A 137 -0.89 1.89 -8.91
C PHE A 137 0.08 0.81 -8.38
N ARG A 138 -0.26 0.17 -7.25
CA ARG A 138 0.65 -0.72 -6.51
C ARG A 138 1.96 -0.03 -6.15
N VAL A 139 1.91 1.26 -5.84
CA VAL A 139 3.06 2.02 -5.35
C VAL A 139 2.88 2.26 -3.86
N PHE A 140 3.80 1.73 -3.07
CA PHE A 140 3.84 1.99 -1.64
C PHE A 140 4.88 3.09 -1.36
N GLN A 141 4.40 4.19 -0.79
CA GLN A 141 5.24 5.34 -0.40
C GLN A 141 5.86 5.04 0.95
N CYS A 142 7.19 5.02 1.03
CA CYS A 142 7.90 4.53 2.21
C CYS A 142 9.02 5.49 2.65
N THR A 143 9.17 5.67 3.95
CA THR A 143 10.27 6.45 4.52
C THR A 143 11.57 5.63 4.57
N GLN A 144 12.72 6.30 4.47
CA GLN A 144 14.04 5.65 4.53
C GLN A 144 14.85 6.03 5.78
N TYR A 145 14.36 6.96 6.59
CA TYR A 145 14.98 7.30 7.87
C TYR A 145 14.67 6.23 8.91
N ILE A 146 15.53 6.12 9.92
CA ILE A 146 15.34 5.21 11.04
C ILE A 146 15.00 6.02 12.29
N ARG A 147 14.17 5.45 13.16
CA ARG A 147 13.83 6.04 14.47
C ARG A 147 15.07 6.33 15.32
N HIS A 148 14.92 7.25 16.26
CA HIS A 148 16.01 7.65 17.15
C HIS A 148 16.45 6.50 18.06
N PHE A 149 17.76 6.29 18.18
CA PHE A 149 18.37 5.17 18.93
C PHE A 149 18.06 5.19 20.43
N SER A 150 17.62 6.31 21.01
CA SER A 150 17.22 6.38 22.42
C SER A 150 15.86 5.73 22.69
N SER A 151 15.05 5.48 21.66
CA SER A 151 13.71 4.90 21.77
C SER A 151 13.45 3.89 20.65
N PRO A 152 14.23 2.80 20.56
CA PRO A 152 14.12 1.81 19.49
C PRO A 152 12.76 1.10 19.50
N MET A 153 12.13 0.98 20.67
CA MET A 153 10.86 0.26 20.85
C MET A 153 9.60 1.10 20.64
N HIS A 154 9.74 2.41 20.41
CA HIS A 154 8.62 3.30 20.21
C HIS A 154 8.98 4.34 19.15
N SER A 155 8.19 4.39 18.08
CA SER A 155 8.27 5.42 17.05
C SER A 155 6.88 6.02 16.86
N PRO A 156 6.70 7.34 17.05
CA PRO A 156 5.44 8.01 16.72
C PRO A 156 5.20 8.12 15.21
N GLU A 157 6.24 7.87 14.41
CA GLU A 157 6.24 8.03 12.96
C GLU A 157 6.60 6.71 12.25
N PRO A 158 6.11 6.50 11.02
CA PRO A 158 6.48 5.35 10.22
C PRO A 158 7.93 5.53 9.72
N ASP A 159 8.90 4.98 10.45
CA ASP A 159 10.30 4.90 10.03
C ASP A 159 10.56 3.64 9.18
N CYS A 160 11.75 3.49 8.62
CA CYS A 160 12.08 2.35 7.76
C CYS A 160 11.87 0.99 8.45
N CYS A 161 12.00 0.91 9.78
CA CYS A 161 11.68 -0.32 10.51
C CYS A 161 10.20 -0.68 10.37
N HIS A 162 9.30 0.31 10.52
CA HIS A 162 7.87 0.13 10.33
C HIS A 162 7.53 -0.30 8.90
N GLU A 163 8.14 0.35 7.90
CA GLU A 163 7.88 0.02 6.49
C GLU A 163 8.34 -1.39 6.15
N LEU A 164 9.60 -1.71 6.49
CA LEU A 164 10.25 -2.95 6.10
C LEU A 164 9.73 -4.15 6.89
N LEU A 165 9.50 -4.00 8.21
CA LEU A 165 9.05 -5.11 9.06
C LEU A 165 7.54 -5.19 9.19
N GLY A 166 6.80 -4.08 9.02
CA GLY A 166 5.35 -4.06 9.08
C GLY A 166 4.69 -4.35 7.73
N HIS A 167 4.90 -3.45 6.75
CA HIS A 167 4.15 -3.46 5.49
C HIS A 167 4.68 -4.45 4.46
N VAL A 168 5.98 -4.42 4.20
CA VAL A 168 6.60 -5.12 3.06
C VAL A 168 6.26 -6.62 3.01
N PRO A 169 6.30 -7.39 4.12
CA PRO A 169 5.99 -8.81 4.07
C PRO A 169 4.56 -9.08 3.58
N MET A 170 3.58 -8.30 4.06
CA MET A 170 2.19 -8.46 3.62
C MET A 170 1.98 -8.03 2.17
N LEU A 171 2.69 -7.01 1.68
CA LEU A 171 2.64 -6.60 0.26
C LEU A 171 3.19 -7.66 -0.71
N ALA A 172 3.94 -8.65 -0.22
CA ALA A 172 4.40 -9.79 -1.02
C ALA A 172 3.34 -10.90 -1.18
N ASN A 173 2.21 -10.81 -0.47
CA ASN A 173 1.06 -11.69 -0.65
C ASN A 173 0.10 -11.12 -1.71
N LYS A 174 -0.34 -11.96 -2.66
CA LYS A 174 -1.15 -11.52 -3.80
C LYS A 174 -2.53 -11.00 -3.42
N GLU A 175 -3.20 -11.65 -2.46
CA GLU A 175 -4.53 -11.25 -2.02
C GLU A 175 -4.48 -9.95 -1.23
N PHE A 176 -3.49 -9.83 -0.35
CA PHE A 176 -3.26 -8.60 0.40
C PHE A 176 -2.87 -7.43 -0.50
N ALA A 177 -1.96 -7.64 -1.46
CA ALA A 177 -1.60 -6.64 -2.46
C ALA A 177 -2.83 -6.17 -3.25
N GLN A 178 -3.71 -7.09 -3.67
CA GLN A 178 -4.95 -6.71 -4.35
C GLN A 178 -5.87 -5.91 -3.43
N PHE A 179 -6.04 -6.34 -2.18
CA PHE A 179 -6.83 -5.60 -1.18
C PHE A 179 -6.31 -4.17 -0.96
N SER A 180 -5.00 -3.99 -0.80
CA SER A 180 -4.38 -2.66 -0.67
C SER A 180 -4.61 -1.80 -1.92
N GLN A 181 -4.50 -2.40 -3.11
CA GLN A 181 -4.79 -1.71 -4.37
C GLN A 181 -6.26 -1.31 -4.49
N ASP A 182 -7.19 -2.15 -4.05
CA ASP A 182 -8.63 -1.88 -4.10
C ASP A 182 -9.03 -0.67 -3.24
N ILE A 183 -8.40 -0.51 -2.07
CA ILE A 183 -8.56 0.72 -1.25
C ILE A 183 -8.07 1.93 -2.05
N GLY A 184 -6.92 1.81 -2.70
CA GLY A 184 -6.36 2.89 -3.52
C GLY A 184 -7.27 3.27 -4.69
N LEU A 185 -7.75 2.30 -5.46
CA LEU A 185 -8.70 2.51 -6.55
C LEU A 185 -10.01 3.12 -6.04
N ALA A 186 -10.49 2.69 -4.87
CA ALA A 186 -11.66 3.27 -4.22
C ALA A 186 -11.43 4.72 -3.78
N SER A 187 -10.19 5.18 -3.59
CA SER A 187 -9.89 6.59 -3.24
C SER A 187 -9.90 7.55 -4.43
N LEU A 188 -9.60 7.03 -5.63
CA LEU A 188 -9.43 7.83 -6.84
C LEU A 188 -10.73 8.55 -7.24
N GLY A 189 -10.72 9.88 -7.18
CA GLY A 189 -11.88 10.72 -7.49
C GLY A 189 -12.98 10.70 -6.42
N SER A 190 -12.70 10.22 -5.20
CA SER A 190 -13.63 10.29 -4.07
C SER A 190 -13.63 11.67 -3.41
N SER A 191 -14.72 12.02 -2.73
CA SER A 191 -14.82 13.22 -1.88
C SER A 191 -13.91 13.13 -0.63
N GLU A 192 -13.58 14.25 0.02
CA GLU A 192 -12.77 14.24 1.25
C GLU A 192 -13.37 13.35 2.35
N THR A 193 -14.68 13.43 2.56
CA THR A 193 -15.39 12.57 3.54
C THR A 193 -15.29 11.07 3.21
N GLU A 194 -15.19 10.70 1.94
CA GLU A 194 -14.96 9.32 1.53
C GLU A 194 -13.49 8.91 1.70
N ILE A 195 -12.54 9.83 1.46
CA ILE A 195 -11.11 9.62 1.76
C ILE A 195 -10.90 9.37 3.25
N GLU A 196 -11.52 10.15 4.13
CA GLU A 196 -11.44 9.93 5.59
C GLU A 196 -11.93 8.54 6.00
N LYS A 197 -13.04 8.08 5.40
CA LYS A 197 -13.58 6.73 5.66
C LYS A 197 -12.66 5.64 5.13
N LEU A 198 -12.05 5.83 3.96
CA LEU A 198 -11.08 4.89 3.39
C LEU A 198 -9.77 4.87 4.20
N ALA A 199 -9.32 6.02 4.69
CA ALA A 199 -8.17 6.11 5.58
C ALA A 199 -8.45 5.39 6.91
N THR A 200 -9.66 5.53 7.44
CA THR A 200 -10.10 4.78 8.64
C THR A 200 -10.16 3.27 8.37
N LEU A 201 -10.68 2.86 7.21
CA LEU A 201 -10.68 1.45 6.79
C LEU A 201 -9.25 0.92 6.68
N TYR A 202 -8.34 1.66 6.05
CA TYR A 202 -6.93 1.34 5.94
C TYR A 202 -6.30 1.18 7.33
N TRP A 203 -6.58 2.09 8.26
CA TRP A 203 -6.11 2.01 9.64
C TRP A 203 -6.55 0.73 10.36
N PHE A 204 -7.83 0.39 10.32
CA PHE A 204 -8.34 -0.82 11.00
C PHE A 204 -8.06 -2.13 10.25
N THR A 205 -7.39 -2.08 9.10
CA THR A 205 -7.02 -3.27 8.32
C THR A 205 -5.51 -3.32 8.08
N VAL A 206 -4.98 -2.50 7.19
CA VAL A 206 -3.56 -2.51 6.82
C VAL A 206 -2.65 -2.12 7.99
N GLU A 207 -3.06 -1.21 8.89
CA GLU A 207 -2.23 -0.82 10.05
C GLU A 207 -2.46 -1.71 11.27
N PHE A 208 -3.70 -1.97 11.66
CA PHE A 208 -4.05 -2.65 12.93
C PHE A 208 -4.94 -3.88 12.75
N GLY A 209 -4.90 -4.49 11.57
CA GLY A 209 -5.73 -5.64 11.23
C GLY A 209 -5.30 -6.94 11.92
N LEU A 210 -6.33 -7.70 12.31
CA LEU A 210 -6.23 -9.06 12.84
C LEU A 210 -7.00 -10.02 11.92
N CYS A 211 -6.50 -11.25 11.80
CA CYS A 211 -7.16 -12.32 11.08
C CYS A 211 -7.30 -13.56 11.98
N LYS A 212 -8.21 -14.47 11.61
CA LYS A 212 -8.37 -15.76 12.29
C LYS A 212 -7.84 -16.86 11.40
N GLN A 213 -6.84 -17.59 11.88
CA GLN A 213 -6.22 -18.72 11.18
C GLN A 213 -6.21 -19.93 12.11
N ASN A 214 -6.77 -21.05 11.64
CA ASN A 214 -6.83 -22.30 12.39
C ASN A 214 -7.38 -22.15 13.82
N GLY A 215 -8.39 -21.28 14.00
CA GLY A 215 -9.01 -21.04 15.30
C GLY A 215 -8.32 -19.99 16.18
N SER A 216 -7.08 -19.59 15.85
CA SER A 216 -6.30 -18.58 16.59
C SER A 216 -6.35 -17.21 15.91
N ILE A 217 -6.23 -16.15 16.71
CA ILE A 217 -6.10 -14.77 16.21
C ILE A 217 -4.63 -14.52 15.88
N ARG A 218 -4.38 -13.90 14.72
CA ARG A 218 -3.05 -13.53 14.22
C ARG A 218 -3.06 -12.08 13.72
N ALA A 219 -1.93 -11.40 13.89
CA ALA A 219 -1.73 -10.04 13.38
C ALA A 219 -1.27 -10.07 11.92
N TYR A 220 -1.85 -9.18 11.12
CA TYR A 220 -1.36 -8.84 9.78
C TYR A 220 -1.17 -7.32 9.59
N GLY A 221 -1.68 -6.50 10.51
CA GLY A 221 -1.51 -5.05 10.46
C GLY A 221 -0.07 -4.62 10.71
N ALA A 222 0.43 -3.69 9.89
CA ALA A 222 1.81 -3.21 9.93
C ALA A 222 2.19 -2.51 11.24
N GLY A 223 1.29 -1.69 11.79
CA GLY A 223 1.44 -1.07 13.11
C GLY A 223 1.66 -2.12 14.20
N LEU A 224 0.88 -3.20 14.19
CA LEU A 224 1.08 -4.32 15.12
C LEU A 224 2.42 -5.03 14.88
N LEU A 225 2.72 -5.37 13.63
CA LEU A 225 3.91 -6.17 13.27
C LEU A 225 5.25 -5.42 13.42
N SER A 226 5.21 -4.10 13.61
CA SER A 226 6.37 -3.23 13.80
C SER A 226 6.49 -2.66 15.23
N SER A 227 5.53 -2.99 16.10
CA SER A 227 5.42 -2.47 17.47
C SER A 227 5.40 -3.63 18.47
N TYR A 228 6.50 -3.80 19.21
CA TYR A 228 6.63 -4.92 20.15
C TYR A 228 5.51 -4.93 21.20
N GLY A 229 5.22 -3.76 21.79
CA GLY A 229 4.21 -3.64 22.84
C GLY A 229 2.80 -3.95 22.32
N GLU A 230 2.44 -3.45 21.14
CA GLU A 230 1.12 -3.68 20.57
C GLU A 230 0.95 -5.11 20.07
N LEU A 231 1.99 -5.72 19.48
CA LEU A 231 1.96 -7.12 19.04
C LEU A 231 1.73 -8.09 20.20
N MET A 232 2.39 -7.84 21.34
CA MET A 232 2.20 -8.65 22.55
C MET A 232 0.76 -8.58 23.08
N VAL A 233 0.14 -7.39 23.07
CA VAL A 233 -1.19 -7.18 23.64
C VAL A 233 -2.31 -7.64 22.72
N CYS A 234 -2.16 -7.45 21.40
CA CYS A 234 -3.28 -7.59 20.45
C CYS A 234 -3.81 -9.02 20.35
N VAL A 235 -2.93 -10.03 20.42
CA VAL A 235 -3.33 -11.45 20.36
C VAL A 235 -3.87 -11.95 21.70
N MET A 236 -3.51 -11.32 22.82
CA MET A 236 -3.95 -11.72 24.15
C MET A 236 -5.34 -11.18 24.54
N HIS A 237 -5.74 -10.01 24.03
CA HIS A 237 -6.90 -9.29 24.57
C HIS A 237 -8.01 -8.89 23.57
N LEU A 238 -7.80 -9.01 22.25
CA LEU A 238 -8.80 -8.53 21.28
C LEU A 238 -9.67 -9.65 20.71
N SER A 239 -10.92 -9.71 21.17
CA SER A 239 -12.00 -10.55 20.62
C SER A 239 -13.01 -9.70 19.84
N VAL A 240 -12.58 -8.95 18.83
CA VAL A 240 -13.53 -8.22 17.97
C VAL A 240 -13.17 -8.47 16.49
N SER A 241 -14.08 -9.14 15.79
CA SER A 241 -13.98 -9.42 14.35
C SER A 241 -14.97 -8.53 13.59
N PHE A 242 -14.50 -7.77 12.61
CA PHE A 242 -15.36 -7.04 11.67
C PHE A 242 -15.36 -7.73 10.30
N PRO A 243 -16.49 -8.24 9.80
CA PRO A 243 -16.57 -8.80 8.46
C PRO A 243 -16.58 -7.68 7.41
N HIS A 244 -15.58 -7.65 6.53
CA HIS A 244 -15.52 -6.73 5.40
C HIS A 244 -15.73 -7.47 4.07
N ARG A 245 -16.91 -7.30 3.47
CA ARG A 245 -17.13 -7.46 2.02
C ARG A 245 -18.15 -6.40 1.61
N ASN A 246 -17.84 -5.59 0.59
CA ASN A 246 -18.75 -4.65 -0.10
C ASN A 246 -18.76 -3.16 0.32
N TYR A 247 -17.68 -2.60 0.89
CA TYR A 247 -17.63 -1.15 1.15
C TYR A 247 -17.47 -0.31 -0.12
N SER A 248 -16.60 -0.73 -1.05
CA SER A 248 -16.29 0.01 -2.29
C SER A 248 -17.50 0.23 -3.19
N MET A 249 -18.42 -0.75 -3.27
CA MET A 249 -19.66 -0.65 -4.07
C MET A 249 -20.67 0.38 -3.54
N LYS A 250 -20.52 0.84 -2.29
CA LYS A 250 -21.43 1.82 -1.67
C LYS A 250 -20.96 3.27 -1.81
N ILE A 251 -19.74 3.50 -2.31
CA ILE A 251 -19.16 4.82 -2.55
C ILE A 251 -19.84 5.42 -3.79
N LYS A 252 -20.44 6.61 -3.65
CA LYS A 252 -21.25 7.21 -4.74
C LYS A 252 -20.33 7.89 -5.75
N LYS A 253 -19.86 7.13 -6.74
CA LYS A 253 -19.15 7.68 -7.91
C LYS A 253 -20.00 7.62 -9.17
N PRO A 254 -19.96 8.63 -10.04
CA PRO A 254 -20.67 8.58 -11.33
C PRO A 254 -19.97 7.66 -12.36
N PHE A 255 -18.88 6.99 -11.98
CA PHE A 255 -18.08 6.11 -12.84
C PHE A 255 -17.45 4.97 -12.03
N SER A 256 -17.06 3.90 -12.72
CA SER A 256 -16.20 2.84 -12.17
C SER A 256 -14.78 2.97 -12.71
N LEU A 257 -13.80 2.37 -12.02
CA LEU A 257 -12.40 2.40 -12.40
C LEU A 257 -11.89 0.99 -12.70
N HIS A 258 -11.01 0.88 -13.68
CA HIS A 258 -10.32 -0.36 -14.03
C HIS A 258 -8.81 -0.10 -14.09
N TYR A 259 -8.02 -0.90 -13.39
CA TYR A 259 -6.56 -0.83 -13.47
C TYR A 259 -6.05 -1.74 -14.59
N ASP A 260 -5.26 -1.17 -15.51
CA ASP A 260 -4.56 -1.91 -16.55
C ASP A 260 -3.10 -2.14 -16.10
N PRO A 261 -2.72 -3.38 -15.76
CA PRO A 261 -1.37 -3.71 -15.32
C PRO A 261 -0.32 -3.58 -16.43
N PHE A 262 -0.69 -3.73 -17.70
CA PHE A 262 0.24 -3.67 -18.82
C PHE A 262 0.72 -2.24 -19.08
N THR A 263 -0.18 -1.27 -18.92
CA THR A 263 0.14 0.14 -19.10
C THR A 263 0.37 0.88 -17.78
N SER A 264 0.18 0.22 -16.64
CA SER A 264 0.22 0.84 -15.31
C SER A 264 -0.66 2.10 -15.24
N SER A 265 -1.87 1.99 -15.80
CA SER A 265 -2.82 3.09 -15.93
C SER A 265 -4.17 2.74 -15.34
N VAL A 266 -4.94 3.76 -14.95
CA VAL A 266 -6.31 3.60 -14.47
C VAL A 266 -7.26 4.14 -15.53
N GLU A 267 -8.11 3.27 -16.07
CA GLU A 267 -9.15 3.63 -17.02
C GLU A 267 -10.46 3.96 -16.29
N ILE A 268 -11.02 5.13 -16.62
CA ILE A 268 -12.36 5.53 -16.14
C ILE A 268 -13.42 4.90 -17.04
N LEU A 269 -14.19 3.96 -16.49
CA LEU A 269 -15.33 3.32 -17.15
C LEU A 269 -16.59 4.17 -16.98
N ASN A 270 -16.70 5.21 -17.81
CA ASN A 270 -17.83 6.15 -17.82
C ASN A 270 -18.67 6.13 -19.10
N THR A 271 -18.33 5.28 -20.07
CA THR A 271 -19.09 5.11 -21.32
C THR A 271 -19.25 3.63 -21.68
N PRO A 272 -20.35 3.23 -22.38
CA PRO A 272 -20.53 1.86 -22.83
C PRO A 272 -19.39 1.33 -23.70
N GLN A 273 -18.75 2.19 -24.50
CA GLN A 273 -17.64 1.82 -25.37
C GLN A 273 -16.41 1.37 -24.56
N LYS A 274 -16.06 2.09 -23.48
CA LYS A 274 -14.94 1.72 -22.60
C LYS A 274 -15.22 0.43 -21.85
N VAL A 275 -16.46 0.25 -21.36
CA VAL A 275 -16.88 -1.01 -20.74
C VAL A 275 -16.79 -2.18 -21.74
N LYS A 276 -17.24 -1.99 -22.99
CA LYS A 276 -17.10 -3.00 -24.05
C LYS A 276 -15.64 -3.35 -24.35
N ARG A 277 -14.73 -2.36 -24.31
CA ARG A 277 -13.30 -2.60 -24.52
C ARG A 277 -12.72 -3.46 -23.41
N ALA A 278 -12.95 -3.13 -22.14
CA ALA A 278 -12.51 -3.92 -21.01
C ALA A 278 -13.09 -5.36 -21.03
N LEU A 279 -14.37 -5.50 -21.39
CA LEU A 279 -15.02 -6.81 -21.58
C LEU A 279 -14.41 -7.63 -22.74
N SER A 280 -14.01 -6.96 -23.83
CA SER A 280 -13.40 -7.63 -24.97
C SER A 280 -12.04 -8.22 -24.59
N GLN A 281 -11.24 -7.48 -23.81
CA GLN A 281 -9.96 -7.98 -23.30
C GLN A 281 -10.15 -9.22 -22.40
N MET A 282 -11.07 -9.15 -21.44
CA MET A 282 -11.40 -10.31 -20.59
C MET A 282 -11.88 -11.53 -21.41
N LYS A 283 -12.63 -11.30 -22.49
CA LYS A 283 -13.09 -12.38 -23.36
C LYS A 283 -11.94 -13.07 -24.09
N GLU A 284 -10.90 -12.33 -24.46
CA GLU A 284 -9.71 -12.87 -25.10
C GLU A 284 -8.86 -13.68 -24.10
N ASP A 285 -8.70 -13.19 -22.88
CA ASP A 285 -8.03 -13.91 -21.80
C ASP A 285 -8.76 -15.23 -21.46
N LEU A 286 -10.09 -15.20 -21.39
CA LEU A 286 -10.93 -16.40 -21.21
C LEU A 286 -10.73 -17.42 -22.35
N LYS A 287 -10.63 -16.97 -23.60
CA LYS A 287 -10.36 -17.87 -24.74
C LYS A 287 -8.99 -18.53 -24.60
N ASN A 288 -7.97 -17.78 -24.20
CA ASN A 288 -6.63 -18.32 -24.01
C ASN A 288 -6.60 -19.39 -22.90
N LEU A 289 -7.35 -19.17 -21.81
CA LEU A 289 -7.50 -20.15 -20.74
C LEU A 289 -8.25 -21.40 -21.20
N CYS A 290 -9.30 -21.27 -22.01
CA CYS A 290 -10.00 -22.41 -22.60
C CYS A 290 -9.08 -23.23 -23.50
N LEU A 291 -8.32 -22.59 -24.38
CA LEU A 291 -7.34 -23.27 -25.24
C LEU A 291 -6.27 -23.99 -24.42
N ALA A 292 -5.79 -23.38 -23.34
CA ALA A 292 -4.83 -24.03 -22.44
C ALA A 292 -5.42 -25.26 -21.76
N LEU A 293 -6.70 -25.20 -21.34
CA LEU A 293 -7.42 -26.34 -20.77
C LEU A 293 -7.59 -27.47 -21.80
N GLU A 294 -7.96 -27.16 -23.04
CA GLU A 294 -8.09 -28.13 -24.13
C GLU A 294 -6.76 -28.83 -24.48
N ASN A 295 -5.63 -28.13 -24.34
CA ASN A 295 -4.31 -28.72 -24.57
C ASN A 295 -3.79 -29.57 -23.41
N LEU A 296 -4.38 -29.45 -22.22
CA LEU A 296 -4.03 -30.23 -21.03
C LEU A 296 -4.92 -31.48 -20.87
N SER A 297 -6.05 -31.54 -21.58
CA SER A 297 -6.96 -32.69 -21.67
C SER A 297 -6.57 -33.64 -22.80
#